data_AF-A0A7K4F0U7-F1
#
_entry.id   AF-A0A7K4F0U7-F1
#
_cell.length_a   1.000
_cell.length_b   1.000
_cell.length_c   1.000
_cell.angle_alpha   90.00
_cell.angle_beta   90.00
_cell.angle_gamma   90.00
#
_symmetry.space_group_name_H-M   'P 1'
#
loop_
_entity.id
_entity.type
_entity.pdbx_description
1 polymer ?
#
loop_
_entity_poly.entity_id
_entity_poly.type
_entity_poly.pdbx_seq_one_letter_code
_entity_poly.pdbx_strand_id
1 'polypeptide(L)' 'MKIEKLDLPKSAIDFLQSQGFEKLYPPQADSVKSGLLDGKSILVSAPTASG' A
#
# COMPACT_ATOMS: atom_id res chain seq x y z
N MET A 1 -6.37 4.49 1.53
CA MET A 1 -5.75 4.58 2.89
C MET A 1 -4.58 5.56 2.79
N LYS A 2 -4.35 6.45 3.76
CA LYS A 2 -3.19 7.35 3.65
C LYS A 2 -1.88 6.58 3.83
N ILE A 3 -0.85 6.92 3.06
CA ILE A 3 0.44 6.23 3.09
C ILE A 3 1.12 6.37 4.46
N GLU A 4 1.00 7.52 5.11
CA GLU A 4 1.52 7.79 6.46
C GLU A 4 1.04 6.81 7.55
N LYS A 5 -0.02 6.04 7.28
CA LYS A 5 -0.60 5.07 8.22
C LYS A 5 -0.18 3.62 7.95
N LEU A 6 0.65 3.38 6.94
CA LEU A 6 1.15 2.05 6.63
C LEU A 6 2.19 1.64 7.65
N ASP A 7 2.15 0.36 8.05
CA ASP A 7 3.17 -0.25 8.91
C ASP A 7 4.42 -0.56 8.07
N LEU A 8 5.13 0.50 7.69
CA LEU A 8 6.35 0.46 6.91
C LEU A 8 7.42 1.32 7.58
N PRO A 9 8.71 1.02 7.34
CA PRO A 9 9.80 1.87 7.80
C PRO A 9 9.61 3.31 7.32
N LYS A 10 9.93 4.28 8.17
CA LYS A 10 9.77 5.71 7.87
C LYS A 10 10.45 6.12 6.55
N SER A 11 11.62 5.57 6.24
CA SER A 11 12.32 5.84 4.98
C SER A 11 11.52 5.45 3.74
N ALA A 12 10.73 4.37 3.80
CA ALA A 12 9.86 3.96 2.70
C ALA A 12 8.65 4.90 2.56
N ILE A 13 8.06 5.33 3.68
CA ILE A 13 6.99 6.33 3.69
C ILE A 13 7.47 7.65 3.08
N ASP A 14 8.62 8.15 3.53
CA ASP A 14 9.22 9.40 3.05
C ASP A 14 9.52 9.32 1.55
N PHE A 15 10.04 8.19 1.07
CA PHE A 15 10.27 7.95 -0.35
C PHE A 15 8.97 8.01 -1.15
N LEU A 16 7.92 7.28 -0.74
CA LEU A 16 6.63 7.28 -1.45
C LEU A 16 6.01 8.69 -1.51
N GLN A 17 6.07 9.44 -0.41
CA GLN A 17 5.60 10.82 -0.37
C GLN A 17 6.42 11.73 -1.30
N SER A 18 7.73 11.56 -1.37
CA SER A 18 8.60 12.32 -2.30
C SER A 18 8.26 12.09 -3.77
N GLN A 19 7.68 10.94 -4.11
CA GLN A 19 7.20 10.61 -5.45
C GLN A 19 5.77 11.14 -5.72
N GLY A 20 5.16 11.83 -4.76
CA GLY A 20 3.80 12.35 -4.87
C GLY A 20 2.71 11.35 -4.50
N PHE A 21 3.05 10.20 -3.90
CA PHE A 21 2.05 9.27 -3.42
C PHE A 21 1.56 9.69 -2.03
N GLU A 22 0.25 9.94 -1.92
CA GLU A 22 -0.38 10.35 -0.64
C GLU A 22 -1.35 9.30 -0.08
N LYS A 23 -2.06 8.61 -0.98
CA LYS A 23 -3.15 7.70 -0.63
C LYS A 23 -3.19 6.49 -1.56
N LEU A 24 -3.35 5.32 -0.96
CA LEU A 24 -3.60 4.06 -1.66
C LEU A 24 -4.98 4.04 -2.33
N TYR A 25 -5.02 3.48 -3.53
CA TYR A 25 -6.25 3.11 -4.23
C TYR A 25 -7.02 2.01 -3.48
N PRO A 26 -8.33 1.83 -3.76
CA PRO A 26 -9.14 0.80 -3.11
C PRO A 26 -8.51 -0.61 -3.11
N PRO A 27 -8.09 -1.19 -4.25
CA PRO A 27 -7.50 -2.54 -4.26
C PRO A 27 -6.18 -2.65 -3.48
N GLN A 28 -5.36 -1.60 -3.50
CA GLN A 28 -4.12 -1.55 -2.70
C GLN A 28 -4.43 -1.52 -1.20
N ALA A 29 -5.39 -0.69 -0.78
CA ALA A 29 -5.81 -0.60 0.61
C ALA A 29 -6.43 -1.92 1.11
N ASP A 30 -7.19 -2.61 0.25
CA ASP A 30 -7.78 -3.90 0.59
C ASP A 30 -6.72 -5.00 0.67
N SER A 31 -5.66 -4.92 -0.13
CA SER A 31 -4.49 -5.81 -0.01
C SER A 31 -3.77 -5.64 1.35
N VAL A 32 -3.56 -4.39 1.79
CA VAL A 32 -2.99 -4.11 3.13
C VAL A 32 -3.87 -4.68 4.23
N LYS A 33 -5.20 -4.45 4.20
CA LYS A 33 -6.15 -5.02 5.17
C LYS A 33 -6.20 -6.55 5.16
N SER A 34 -5.88 -7.17 4.02
CA SER A 34 -5.83 -8.64 3.88
C SER A 34 -4.57 -9.24 4.52
N GLY A 35 -3.67 -8.40 5.04
CA GLY A 35 -2.46 -8.80 5.75
C GLY A 35 -1.22 -8.86 4.87
N LEU A 36 -1.19 -8.11 3.77
CA LEU A 36 0.00 -7.97 2.92
C LEU A 36 1.25 -7.57 3.72
N LEU A 37 1.09 -6.66 4.70
CA LEU A 37 2.19 -6.20 5.56
C LEU A 37 2.40 -7.08 6.80
N ASP A 38 1.49 -8.03 7.07
CA ASP A 38 1.55 -8.93 8.22
C ASP A 38 2.36 -10.21 7.92
N GLY A 39 3.00 -10.30 6.74
CA GLY A 39 3.72 -11.49 6.28
C GLY A 39 2.81 -12.62 5.77
N LYS A 40 1.53 -12.34 5.49
CA LYS A 40 0.59 -13.33 4.94
C LYS A 40 0.72 -13.42 3.42
N SER A 41 0.63 -14.64 2.89
CA SER A 41 0.47 -14.85 1.46
C SER A 41 -0.95 -14.46 1.02
N ILE A 42 -1.04 -13.61 0.00
CA ILE A 42 -2.32 -13.19 -0.59
C ILE A 42 -2.27 -13.32 -2.12
N LEU A 43 -3.43 -13.50 -2.73
CA LEU A 43 -3.62 -13.37 -4.19
C LEU A 43 -4.42 -12.11 -4.45
N VAL A 44 -3.88 -11.21 -5.27
CA VAL A 44 -4.55 -9.97 -5.68
C VAL A 44 -4.94 -10.10 -7.15
N SER A 45 -6.23 -9.91 -7.44
CA SER A 45 -6.77 -9.84 -8.80
C SER A 45 -7.39 -8.47 -9.01
N ALA A 46 -6.69 -7.59 -9.73
CA ALA A 46 -7.10 -6.21 -9.98
C ALA A 46 -6.69 -5.75 -11.39
N PRO A 47 -7.33 -4.71 -11.95
CA PRO A 47 -6.89 -4.09 -13.20
C PRO A 47 -5.46 -3.56 -13.11
N THR A 48 -4.69 -3.62 -14.20
CA THR A 48 -3.29 -3.17 -14.26
C THR A 48 -3.09 -1.71 -13.86
N ALA A 49 -4.06 -0.84 -14.16
CA ALA A 49 -4.03 0.58 -13.80
C ALA A 49 -4.20 0.84 -12.28
N SER A 50 -4.45 -0.20 -11.49
CA SER A 50 -4.64 -0.08 -10.04
C SER A 50 -3.33 0.08 -9.26
N GLY A 51 -2.19 0.03 -9.97
CA GLY A 51 -0.84 0.06 -9.39
C GLY A 51 -0.55 -1.23 -8.66
#